data_AF-A0A1Q7UX93-F1
#
_entry.id   AF-A0A1Q7UX93-F1
#
_cell.length_a   1.000
_cell.length_b   1.000
_cell.length_c   1.000
_cell.angle_alpha   90.00
_cell.angle_beta   90.00
_cell.angle_gamma   90.00
#
_symmetry.space_group_name_H-M   'P 1'
#
loop_
_entity.id
_entity.type
_entity.pdbx_description
1 polymer ?
#
loop_
_entity_poly.entity_id
_entity_poly.type
_entity_poly.pdbx_seq_one_letter_code
_entity_poly.pdbx_strand_id
1 'polypeptide(L)'
;MDMALHTRVLTQPAELRAIAADWQSLCELCAVATPFQQPEWLLSWVEAFRPENIRVVEVRSGDSLVGLAPLLIYSREQERVLAFMGGAVSDYLDLRNRDASRQLLSFVSSENQRGTLTAILKTTACKSAKCPLQD
;
A
#
# COMPACT_ATOMS: atom_id res chain seq x y z
N MET A 1 0.75 10.72 -23.73
CA MET A 1 1.95 11.19 -23.00
C MET A 1 2.21 10.17 -21.92
N ASP A 2 3.30 9.43 -22.01
CA ASP A 2 3.76 8.57 -20.91
C ASP A 2 4.18 9.49 -19.76
N MET A 3 3.41 9.51 -18.69
CA MET A 3 3.74 10.27 -17.49
C MET A 3 4.58 9.40 -16.58
N ALA A 4 5.76 9.90 -16.20
CA ALA A 4 6.69 9.17 -15.35
C ALA A 4 6.06 8.85 -13.99
N LEU A 5 6.23 7.61 -13.55
CA LEU A 5 5.84 7.20 -12.21
C LEU A 5 6.85 7.71 -11.17
N HIS A 6 6.35 8.22 -10.06
CA HIS A 6 7.16 8.57 -8.89
C HIS A 6 6.62 7.89 -7.64
N THR A 7 7.56 7.55 -6.77
CA THR A 7 7.30 6.85 -5.51
C THR A 7 7.71 7.75 -4.35
N ARG A 8 6.88 7.80 -3.30
CA ARG A 8 7.22 8.45 -2.04
C ARG A 8 6.87 7.53 -0.87
N VAL A 9 7.67 7.61 0.19
CA VAL A 9 7.39 6.95 1.46
C VAL A 9 6.87 7.98 2.45
N LEU A 10 5.66 7.75 2.95
CA LEU A 10 5.03 8.50 4.02
C LEU A 10 5.29 7.79 5.34
N THR A 11 5.67 8.57 6.35
CA THR A 11 6.13 8.06 7.64
C THR A 11 5.36 8.62 8.83
N GLN A 12 4.52 9.63 8.59
CA GLN A 12 3.76 10.29 9.65
C GLN A 12 2.25 10.19 9.41
N PRO A 13 1.43 10.02 10.46
CA PRO A 13 -0.03 9.99 10.33
C PRO A 13 -0.61 11.22 9.61
N ALA A 14 -0.01 12.40 9.78
CA ALA A 14 -0.44 13.62 9.11
C ALA A 14 -0.29 13.53 7.57
N GLU A 15 0.76 12.87 7.08
CA GLU A 15 0.96 12.65 5.65
C GLU A 15 -0.11 11.71 5.08
N LEU A 16 -0.49 10.67 5.83
CA LEU A 16 -1.57 9.75 5.42
C LEU A 16 -2.92 10.47 5.36
N ARG A 17 -3.21 11.35 6.33
CA ARG A 17 -4.43 12.17 6.31
C ARG A 17 -4.46 13.13 5.12
N ALA A 18 -3.29 13.67 4.72
CA ALA A 18 -3.20 14.59 3.59
C ALA A 18 -3.56 13.94 2.24
N ILE A 19 -3.39 12.62 2.10
CA ILE A 19 -3.72 11.88 0.88
C ILE A 19 -5.06 11.13 0.96
N ALA A 20 -5.85 11.32 2.01
CA ALA A 20 -7.05 10.51 2.26
C ALA A 20 -8.07 10.55 1.11
N ALA A 21 -8.26 11.70 0.47
CA ALA A 21 -9.18 11.84 -0.67
C ALA A 21 -8.69 11.09 -1.93
N ASP A 22 -7.39 11.17 -2.22
CA ASP A 22 -6.78 10.44 -3.33
C ASP A 22 -6.80 8.92 -3.08
N TRP A 23 -6.57 8.52 -1.83
CA TRP A 23 -6.69 7.13 -1.39
C TRP A 23 -8.12 6.62 -1.53
N GLN A 24 -9.11 7.38 -1.07
CA GLN A 24 -10.53 7.03 -1.25
C GLN A 24 -10.86 6.80 -2.73
N SER A 25 -10.42 7.71 -3.61
CA SER A 25 -10.59 7.59 -5.05
C SER A 25 -9.93 6.32 -5.61
N LEU A 26 -8.73 5.98 -5.13
CA LEU A 26 -8.05 4.73 -5.51
C LEU A 26 -8.85 3.49 -5.07
N CYS A 27 -9.45 3.51 -3.89
CA CYS A 27 -10.30 2.43 -3.39
C CYS A 27 -11.59 2.27 -4.21
N GLU A 28 -12.25 3.35 -4.56
CA GLU A 28 -13.49 3.34 -5.37
C GLU A 28 -13.28 2.77 -6.78
N LEU A 29 -12.10 2.99 -7.35
CA LEU A 29 -11.71 2.44 -8.64
C LEU A 29 -11.34 0.96 -8.58
N CYS A 30 -11.06 0.43 -7.39
CA CYS A 30 -10.67 -0.95 -7.18
C CYS A 30 -11.88 -1.81 -6.80
N ALA A 31 -12.40 -2.58 -7.77
CA ALA A 31 -13.59 -3.41 -7.57
C ALA A 31 -13.44 -4.50 -6.48
N VAL A 32 -12.20 -4.77 -6.04
CA VAL A 32 -11.89 -5.76 -5.00
C VAL A 32 -11.44 -5.11 -3.68
N ALA A 33 -11.51 -3.77 -3.57
CA ALA A 33 -11.11 -3.09 -2.35
C ALA A 33 -12.00 -3.51 -1.17
N THR A 34 -11.37 -3.96 -0.10
CA THR A 34 -12.06 -4.33 1.15
C THR A 34 -12.24 -3.11 2.04
N PRO A 35 -13.24 -3.11 2.96
CA PRO A 35 -13.37 -2.05 3.97
C PRO A 35 -12.09 -1.81 4.79
N PHE A 36 -11.26 -2.83 4.95
CA PHE A 36 -9.98 -2.74 5.68
C PHE A 36 -8.90 -1.94 4.94
N GLN A 37 -9.09 -1.68 3.65
CA GLN A 37 -8.20 -0.86 2.83
C GLN A 37 -8.67 0.60 2.74
N GLN A 38 -9.85 0.92 3.26
CA GLN A 38 -10.39 2.28 3.22
C GLN A 38 -9.61 3.22 4.15
N PRO A 39 -9.43 4.50 3.77
CA PRO A 39 -8.70 5.46 4.58
C PRO A 39 -9.34 5.63 5.97
N GLU A 40 -10.67 5.61 6.09
CA GLU A 40 -11.36 5.77 7.38
C GLU A 40 -10.99 4.66 8.35
N TRP A 41 -10.90 3.42 7.88
CA TRP A 41 -10.53 2.27 8.71
C TRP A 41 -9.08 2.38 9.17
N LEU A 42 -8.16 2.56 8.23
CA LEU A 42 -6.73 2.53 8.53
C LEU A 42 -6.24 3.78 9.28
N LEU A 43 -6.80 4.96 9.01
CA LEU A 43 -6.49 6.16 9.77
C LEU A 43 -6.99 6.04 11.22
N SER A 44 -8.18 5.48 11.42
CA SER A 44 -8.69 5.17 12.77
C SER A 44 -7.82 4.14 13.48
N TRP A 45 -7.35 3.13 12.75
CA TRP A 45 -6.42 2.13 13.28
C TRP A 45 -5.08 2.76 13.71
N VAL A 46 -4.51 3.63 12.87
CA VAL A 46 -3.27 4.37 13.20
C VAL A 46 -3.47 5.25 14.44
N GLU A 47 -4.62 5.91 14.57
CA GLU A 47 -4.93 6.74 15.73
C GLU A 47 -5.09 5.93 17.02
N ALA A 48 -5.75 4.78 16.95
CA ALA A 48 -5.99 3.90 18.09
C ALA A 48 -4.71 3.19 18.57
N PHE A 49 -3.93 2.62 17.63
CA PHE A 49 -2.79 1.77 17.95
C PHE A 49 -1.45 2.50 17.94
N ARG A 50 -1.38 3.70 17.35
CA ARG A 50 -0.18 4.55 17.29
C ARG A 50 1.09 3.78 16.91
N PRO A 51 1.11 3.11 15.73
CA PRO A 51 2.27 2.32 15.31
C PRO A 51 3.53 3.17 15.25
N GLU A 52 4.64 2.62 15.75
CA GLU A 52 5.89 3.39 15.89
C GLU A 52 6.58 3.68 14.54
N ASN A 53 6.51 2.76 13.57
CA ASN A 53 7.26 2.86 12.32
C ASN A 53 6.36 2.70 11.10
N ILE A 54 5.61 3.73 10.75
CA ILE A 54 4.81 3.79 9.52
C ILE A 54 5.73 3.88 8.29
N ARG A 55 5.42 3.13 7.24
CA ARG A 55 6.14 3.10 5.95
C ARG A 55 5.17 2.99 4.78
N VAL A 56 4.18 3.89 4.70
CA VAL A 56 3.22 3.88 3.60
C VAL A 56 3.92 4.29 2.32
N VAL A 57 3.80 3.49 1.27
CA VAL A 57 4.39 3.79 -0.02
C VAL A 57 3.29 4.23 -0.96
N GLU A 58 3.39 5.44 -1.49
CA GLU A 58 2.54 5.92 -2.58
C GLU A 58 3.28 5.83 -3.91
N VAL A 59 2.53 5.52 -4.97
CA VAL A 59 2.97 5.63 -6.35
C VAL A 59 2.01 6.52 -7.10
N ARG A 60 2.56 7.49 -7.82
CA ARG A 60 1.80 8.52 -8.51
C ARG A 60 2.23 8.65 -9.96
N SER A 61 1.30 9.03 -10.82
CA SER A 61 1.51 9.43 -12.21
C SER A 61 1.04 10.87 -12.36
N GLY A 62 1.97 11.82 -12.44
CA GLY A 62 1.64 13.25 -12.30
C GLY A 62 1.11 13.58 -10.91
N ASP A 63 -0.10 14.10 -10.79
CA ASP A 63 -0.72 14.34 -9.48
C ASP A 63 -1.63 13.20 -9.03
N SER A 64 -1.88 12.21 -9.90
CA SER A 64 -2.81 11.11 -9.60
C SER A 64 -2.14 10.01 -8.79
N LEU A 65 -2.74 9.66 -7.65
CA LEU A 65 -2.40 8.45 -6.90
C LEU A 65 -2.84 7.22 -7.69
N VAL A 66 -1.87 6.43 -8.14
CA VAL A 66 -2.09 5.21 -8.93
C VAL A 66 -1.72 3.95 -8.16
N GLY A 67 -1.21 4.11 -6.93
CA GLY A 67 -0.88 3.00 -6.05
C GLY A 67 -0.57 3.39 -4.62
N LEU A 68 -0.92 2.49 -3.69
CA LEU A 68 -0.67 2.68 -2.27
C LEU A 68 -0.40 1.34 -1.59
N ALA A 69 0.64 1.28 -0.75
CA ALA A 69 0.90 0.16 0.15
C ALA A 69 0.97 0.67 1.60
N PRO A 70 -0.09 0.47 2.41
CA PRO A 70 -0.11 0.90 3.80
C PRO A 70 0.72 -0.07 4.66
N LEU A 71 2.01 0.21 4.85
CA LEU A 71 2.94 -0.66 5.59
C LEU A 71 3.37 -0.05 6.92
N LEU A 72 3.82 -0.93 7.82
CA LEU A 72 4.53 -0.59 9.04
C LEU A 72 5.69 -1.56 9.30
N ILE A 73 6.63 -1.14 10.13
CA ILE A 73 7.68 -2.01 10.67
C ILE A 73 7.43 -2.21 12.17
N TYR A 74 7.50 -3.45 12.64
CA TYR A 74 7.46 -3.75 14.07
C TYR A 74 8.49 -4.82 14.43
N SER A 75 8.85 -4.88 15.71
CA SER A 75 9.75 -5.91 16.23
C SER A 75 8.95 -7.15 16.63
N ARG A 76 9.37 -8.32 16.17
CA ARG A 76 8.85 -9.63 16.57
C ARG A 76 10.03 -10.47 17.05
N GLU A 77 10.09 -10.70 18.35
CA GLU A 77 11.26 -11.32 19.00
C GLU A 77 12.54 -10.54 18.67
N GLN A 78 13.51 -11.14 17.98
CA GLN A 78 14.77 -10.51 17.55
C GLN A 78 14.72 -10.04 16.09
N GLU A 79 13.60 -10.20 15.41
CA GLU A 79 13.41 -9.81 14.01
C GLU A 79 12.66 -8.49 13.91
N ARG A 80 12.97 -7.70 12.88
CA ARG A 80 12.05 -6.66 12.42
C ARG A 80 11.10 -7.32 11.42
N VAL A 81 9.89 -6.81 11.29
CA VAL A 81 8.88 -7.34 10.37
C VAL A 81 8.26 -6.18 9.62
N LEU A 82 8.26 -6.25 8.29
CA LEU A 82 7.51 -5.34 7.43
C LEU A 82 6.15 -5.97 7.14
N ALA A 83 5.08 -5.30 7.55
CA ALA A 83 3.72 -5.81 7.41
C ALA A 83 2.76 -4.73 6.96
N PHE A 84 1.63 -5.14 6.41
CA PHE A 84 0.52 -4.23 6.17
C PHE A 84 -0.10 -3.76 7.49
N MET A 85 -0.46 -2.49 7.53
CA MET A 85 -1.24 -1.91 8.62
C MET A 85 -2.61 -2.58 8.68
N GLY A 86 -3.22 -2.65 9.87
CA GLY A 86 -4.57 -3.21 10.03
C GLY A 86 -4.67 -4.73 10.10
N GLY A 87 -3.54 -5.47 10.07
CA GLY A 87 -3.47 -6.88 10.47
C GLY A 87 -4.12 -7.90 9.53
N ALA A 88 -4.65 -7.50 8.38
CA ALA A 88 -5.16 -8.42 7.37
C ALA A 88 -4.07 -8.72 6.33
N VAL A 89 -3.73 -10.01 6.25
CA VAL A 89 -3.01 -10.64 5.16
C VAL A 89 -3.77 -10.38 3.84
N SER A 90 -3.06 -9.88 2.82
CA SER A 90 -3.63 -9.54 1.49
C SER A 90 -4.53 -8.30 1.60
N ASP A 91 -4.24 -7.19 0.95
CA ASP A 91 -4.63 -7.03 -0.44
C ASP A 91 -3.88 -5.86 -1.08
N TYR A 92 -3.39 -6.08 -2.30
CA TYR A 92 -2.96 -5.00 -3.18
C TYR A 92 -4.24 -4.27 -3.63
N LEU A 93 -4.30 -2.95 -3.45
CA LEU A 93 -5.21 -2.14 -4.24
C LEU A 93 -4.78 -2.34 -5.70
N ASP A 94 -5.68 -2.84 -6.54
CA ASP A 94 -5.40 -3.22 -7.92
C ASP A 94 -4.77 -2.03 -8.66
N LEU A 95 -3.47 -2.14 -8.90
CA LEU A 95 -2.66 -1.10 -9.49
C LEU A 95 -2.96 -1.15 -10.97
N ARG A 96 -3.83 -0.26 -11.44
CA ARG A 96 -4.15 -0.08 -12.87
C ARG A 96 -2.89 0.01 -13.75
N ASN A 97 -1.76 0.41 -13.15
CA ASN A 97 -0.45 0.41 -13.77
C ASN A 97 0.41 -0.75 -13.26
N ARG A 98 0.68 -1.75 -14.12
CA ARG A 98 1.60 -2.87 -13.86
C ARG A 98 2.98 -2.39 -13.38
N ASP A 99 3.43 -1.22 -13.81
CA ASP A 99 4.69 -0.63 -13.39
C ASP A 99 4.62 -0.05 -11.98
N ALA A 100 3.45 0.43 -11.54
CA ALA A 100 3.24 0.81 -10.14
C ALA A 100 3.27 -0.43 -9.23
N SER A 101 2.71 -1.58 -9.66
CA SER A 101 2.87 -2.86 -8.96
C SER A 101 4.32 -3.26 -8.84
N ARG A 102 5.07 -3.17 -9.93
CA ARG A 102 6.49 -3.47 -9.93
C ARG A 102 7.28 -2.53 -9.02
N GLN A 103 6.98 -1.24 -9.01
CA GLN A 103 7.65 -0.28 -8.12
C GLN A 103 7.39 -0.59 -6.65
N LEU A 104 6.12 -0.84 -6.26
CA LEU A 104 5.79 -1.24 -4.89
C LEU A 104 6.45 -2.55 -4.48
N LEU A 105 6.42 -3.56 -5.35
CA LEU A 105 7.09 -4.83 -5.11
C LEU A 105 8.61 -4.67 -5.00
N SER A 106 9.21 -3.81 -5.84
CA SER A 106 10.65 -3.54 -5.78
C SER A 106 11.04 -2.83 -4.49
N PHE A 107 10.22 -1.87 -4.02
CA PHE A 107 10.44 -1.18 -2.75
C PHE A 107 10.37 -2.17 -1.59
N VAL A 108 9.27 -2.92 -1.48
CA VAL A 108 9.07 -3.92 -0.44
C VAL A 108 10.20 -4.97 -0.45
N SER A 109 10.60 -5.41 -1.64
CA SER A 109 11.71 -6.36 -1.80
C SER A 109 13.05 -5.75 -1.38
N SER A 110 13.29 -4.47 -1.66
CA SER A 110 14.52 -3.78 -1.29
C SER A 110 14.64 -3.55 0.22
N GLU A 111 13.52 -3.27 0.89
CA GLU A 111 13.46 -3.21 2.35
C GLU A 111 13.72 -4.61 2.93
N ASN A 112 13.13 -5.66 2.36
CA ASN A 112 13.35 -7.05 2.77
C ASN A 112 14.82 -7.51 2.64
N GLN A 113 15.53 -7.07 1.59
CA GLN A 113 16.93 -7.45 1.32
C GLN A 113 17.97 -6.73 2.18
N ARG A 114 17.61 -5.62 2.86
CA ARG A 114 18.52 -4.92 3.78
C ARG A 114 18.76 -5.66 5.10
N GLY A 115 18.20 -6.87 5.24
CA GLY A 115 18.49 -7.80 6.32
C GLY A 115 17.59 -7.56 7.52
N THR A 116 16.94 -8.62 8.00
CA THR A 116 16.07 -8.65 9.18
C THR A 116 14.63 -8.17 8.99
N LEU A 117 14.01 -8.37 7.82
CA LEU A 117 12.56 -8.18 7.64
C LEU A 117 11.94 -9.47 7.07
N THR A 118 10.92 -10.01 7.73
CA THR A 118 10.06 -11.06 7.17
C THR A 118 8.84 -10.38 6.55
N ALA A 119 8.80 -10.27 5.22
CA ALA A 119 7.64 -9.69 4.54
C ALA A 119 6.48 -10.72 4.46
N ILE A 120 5.36 -10.44 5.14
CA ILE A 120 4.13 -11.23 4.98
C ILE A 120 3.40 -10.70 3.75
N LEU A 121 3.83 -11.14 2.57
CA LEU A 121 3.20 -10.79 1.29
C LEU A 121 2.42 -12.00 0.78
N LYS A 122 1.09 -11.95 0.85
CA LYS A 122 0.25 -12.75 -0.04
C LYS A 122 -0.17 -11.85 -1.20
N THR A 123 0.17 -12.25 -2.42
CA THR A 123 -0.22 -11.57 -3.65
C THR A 123 -1.59 -12.10 -4.07
N THR A 124 -2.65 -11.29 -3.92
CA THR A 124 -3.90 -11.48 -4.65
C THR A 124 -3.74 -10.82 -6.02
N ALA A 125 -3.26 -11.60 -7.00
CA ALA A 125 -3.47 -11.24 -8.40
C ALA A 125 -4.97 -11.36 -8.68
N CYS A 126 -5.60 -10.29 -9.15
CA CYS A 126 -6.98 -10.32 -9.61
C CYS A 126 -7.08 -11.33 -10.77
N LYS A 127 -7.57 -12.55 -10.48
CA LYS A 127 -7.89 -13.58 -11.48
C LYS A 127 -9.39 -13.55 -11.86
N SER A 128 -10.07 -12.42 -11.62
CA SER A 128 -11.51 -12.32 -11.91
C SER A 128 -11.74 -11.97 -13.37
N ALA A 129 -12.45 -12.84 -14.09
CA ALA A 129 -12.89 -12.63 -15.47
C ALA A 129 -13.90 -11.47 -15.65
N LYS A 130 -14.23 -10.74 -14.57
CA LYS A 130 -15.14 -9.58 -14.57
C LYS A 130 -14.43 -8.23 -14.36
N CYS A 131 -13.10 -8.20 -14.35
CA CYS A 131 -12.38 -6.92 -14.33
C CYS A 131 -12.57 -6.22 -15.69
N PRO A 132 -13.20 -5.03 -15.77
CA PRO A 132 -13.55 -4.37 -17.03
C PRO A 132 -12.35 -3.77 -17.78
N LEU A 133 -11.13 -4.21 -17.46
CA LEU A 133 -9.86 -3.67 -17.93
C LEU A 133 -8.99 -4.75 -18.60
N GLN A 134 -9.62 -5.78 -19.15
CA GLN A 134 -9.01 -6.61 -20.19
C GLN A 134 -9.18 -5.87 -21.52
N ASP A 135 -8.39 -4.82 -21.74
CA ASP A 135 -7.93 -4.32 -23.05
C ASP A 135 -6.93 -3.17 -22.86
#